data_AF-E3Q6U5-F1
#
_entry.id   AF-E3Q6U5-F1
#
_cell.length_a   1.000
_cell.length_b   1.000
_cell.length_c   1.000
_cell.angle_alpha   90.00
_cell.angle_beta   90.00
_cell.angle_gamma   90.00
#
_symmetry.space_group_name_H-M   'P 1'
#
loop_
_entity.id
_entity.type
_entity.pdbx_description
1 polymer ?
#
loop_
_entity_poly.entity_id
_entity_poly.type
_entity_poly.pdbx_seq_one_letter_code
_entity_poly.pdbx_strand_id
1 'polypeptide(L)'
;MLVDGEISPLYASGLLAAALVPLTHAAGSSSAAPVRPDIKPAPFHPGPAFSTSAPRTKTCIVEAGAAGTDDAPAILKAFTDCNHGGTVVLDSTYKSARPWT
;
A
#
# COMPACT_ATOMS: atom_id res chain seq x y z
N MET A 1 33.86 -35.34 40.06
CA MET A 1 32.51 -34.86 39.69
C MET A 1 32.01 -34.09 40.90
N LEU A 2 32.13 -32.76 40.87
CA LEU A 2 31.63 -31.91 41.95
C LEU A 2 30.12 -31.79 41.77
N VAL A 3 29.37 -32.27 42.76
CA VAL A 3 27.93 -32.08 42.88
C VAL A 3 27.66 -31.43 44.24
N ASP A 4 27.73 -30.10 44.25
CA ASP A 4 27.16 -29.25 45.31
C ASP A 4 25.78 -28.82 44.78
N GLY A 5 24.67 -28.92 45.50
CA GLY A 5 24.45 -28.51 46.87
C GLY A 5 23.37 -27.42 46.86
N GLU A 6 22.17 -27.80 47.30
CA GLU A 6 20.94 -27.02 47.58
C GLU A 6 21.06 -25.49 47.72
N ILE A 7 20.15 -24.74 47.07
CA ILE A 7 19.50 -23.55 47.67
C ILE A 7 18.07 -23.39 47.08
N SER A 8 17.05 -23.79 47.84
CA SER A 8 15.74 -23.11 47.82
C SER A 8 15.62 -22.31 49.12
N PRO A 9 15.29 -21.01 49.03
CA PRO A 9 13.97 -20.66 49.53
C PRO A 9 13.29 -19.57 48.71
N LEU A 10 11.97 -19.69 48.64
CA LEU A 10 10.98 -18.61 48.60
C LEU A 10 11.48 -17.26 48.08
N TYR A 11 11.29 -17.01 46.79
CA TYR A 11 11.08 -15.66 46.31
C TYR A 11 9.60 -15.50 45.98
N ALA A 12 8.96 -14.80 46.90
CA ALA A 12 7.59 -14.34 46.89
C ALA A 12 7.09 -14.05 45.47
N SER A 13 5.88 -14.51 45.21
CA SER A 13 5.02 -14.09 44.11
C SER A 13 5.03 -12.57 44.00
N GLY A 14 5.89 -12.04 43.13
CA GLY A 14 5.82 -10.66 42.70
C GLY A 14 4.59 -10.55 41.80
N LEU A 15 3.51 -10.00 42.36
CA LEU A 15 2.35 -9.54 41.59
C LEU A 15 2.88 -8.59 40.51
N LEU A 16 2.98 -9.09 39.27
CA LEU A 16 3.20 -8.26 38.11
C LEU A 16 1.92 -7.42 37.95
N ALA A 17 1.91 -6.23 38.54
CA ALA A 17 0.87 -5.26 38.28
C ALA A 17 1.00 -4.83 36.81
N ALA A 18 0.28 -5.52 35.93
CA ALA A 18 0.10 -5.09 34.56
C ALA A 18 -0.65 -3.75 34.62
N ALA A 19 0.08 -2.65 34.53
CA ALA A 19 -0.50 -1.33 34.40
C ALA A 19 -1.29 -1.32 33.08
N LEU A 20 -2.61 -1.42 33.18
CA LEU A 20 -3.52 -1.24 32.06
C LEU A 20 -3.43 0.22 31.64
N VAL A 21 -2.61 0.53 30.64
CA VAL A 21 -2.62 1.84 30.01
C VAL A 21 -3.91 1.92 29.21
N PRO A 22 -4.88 2.80 29.55
CA PRO A 22 -6.07 2.96 28.74
C PRO A 22 -5.64 3.51 27.38
N LEU A 23 -5.85 2.71 26.33
CA LEU A 23 -5.64 3.14 24.95
C LEU A 23 -6.77 4.12 24.60
N THR A 24 -6.57 5.40 24.96
CA THR A 24 -7.48 6.48 24.58
C THR A 24 -7.35 6.65 23.07
N HIS A 25 -8.22 5.98 22.31
CA HIS A 25 -8.41 6.32 20.91
C HIS A 25 -8.99 7.73 20.90
N ALA A 26 -8.23 8.69 20.36
CA ALA A 26 -8.82 9.93 19.94
C ALA A 26 -9.88 9.57 18.90
N ALA A 27 -11.15 9.54 19.31
CA ALA A 27 -12.25 9.59 18.37
C ALA A 27 -12.04 10.92 17.64
N GLY A 28 -11.44 10.85 16.45
CA GLY A 28 -11.35 12.01 15.58
C GLY A 28 -12.76 12.56 15.48
N SER A 29 -12.94 13.82 15.87
CA SER A 29 -14.24 14.49 15.76
C SER A 29 -14.77 14.22 14.37
N SER A 30 -15.86 13.46 14.27
CA SER A 30 -16.52 13.19 13.00
C SER A 30 -17.17 14.49 12.57
N SER A 31 -16.37 15.39 12.01
CA SER A 31 -16.88 16.51 11.25
C SER A 31 -17.66 15.91 10.09
N ALA A 32 -18.91 16.35 9.93
CA ALA A 32 -19.68 15.97 8.76
C ALA A 32 -18.83 16.25 7.51
N ALA A 33 -18.82 15.31 6.56
CA ALA A 33 -18.13 15.53 5.31
C ALA A 33 -18.59 16.86 4.70
N PRO A 34 -17.67 17.68 4.15
CA PRO A 34 -18.05 18.94 3.53
C PRO A 34 -19.11 18.69 2.46
N VAL A 35 -20.09 19.59 2.37
CA VAL A 35 -21.13 19.52 1.34
C VAL A 35 -20.46 19.55 -0.04
N ARG A 36 -20.83 18.60 -0.91
CA ARG A 36 -20.36 18.59 -2.30
C ARG A 36 -20.78 19.90 -2.97
N PRO A 37 -19.86 20.68 -3.55
CA PRO A 37 -20.24 21.89 -4.27
C PRO A 37 -21.12 21.57 -5.49
N ASP A 38 -22.06 22.45 -5.78
CA ASP A 38 -22.86 22.42 -7.01
C ASP A 38 -22.01 22.94 -8.18
N ILE A 39 -21.20 22.06 -8.75
CA ILE A 39 -20.36 22.37 -9.91
C ILE A 39 -21.25 22.41 -11.14
N LYS A 40 -21.47 23.60 -11.71
CA LYS A 40 -22.08 23.73 -13.05
C LYS A 40 -21.02 23.38 -14.10
N PRO A 41 -21.20 22.28 -14.86
CA PRO A 41 -20.24 21.91 -15.89
C PRO A 41 -20.22 22.96 -17.00
N ALA A 42 -19.04 23.46 -17.32
CA ALA A 42 -18.78 24.33 -18.46
C ALA A 42 -17.47 23.88 -19.13
N PRO A 43 -17.36 23.90 -20.47
CA PRO A 43 -18.38 24.34 -21.43
C PRO A 43 -19.56 23.36 -21.55
N PHE A 44 -20.75 23.86 -21.89
CA PHE A 44 -21.96 23.03 -22.06
C PHE A 44 -21.93 22.14 -23.30
N HIS A 45 -21.01 22.41 -24.22
CA HIS A 45 -20.85 21.66 -25.45
C HIS A 45 -19.59 20.81 -25.30
N PRO A 46 -19.63 19.52 -25.67
CA PRO A 46 -18.41 18.73 -25.73
C PRO A 46 -17.44 19.42 -26.71
N GLY A 47 -16.16 19.43 -26.35
CA GLY A 47 -15.12 19.86 -27.26
C GLY A 47 -15.08 19.00 -28.54
N PRO A 48 -14.31 19.41 -29.54
CA PRO A 48 -14.08 18.59 -30.72
C PRO A 48 -13.51 17.21 -30.33
N ALA A 49 -13.72 16.21 -31.17
CA ALA A 49 -13.14 14.89 -30.95
C ALA A 49 -11.61 14.97 -30.85
N PHE A 50 -11.05 14.25 -29.88
CA PHE A 50 -9.60 14.08 -29.80
C PHE A 50 -9.07 13.35 -31.03
N SER A 51 -7.83 13.63 -31.42
CA SER A 51 -7.17 12.86 -32.46
C SER A 51 -7.05 11.40 -32.04
N THR A 52 -7.15 10.50 -33.02
CA THR A 52 -6.90 9.08 -32.77
C THR A 52 -5.43 8.88 -32.40
N SER A 53 -5.17 8.26 -31.26
CA SER A 53 -3.81 7.86 -30.87
C SER A 53 -3.18 6.95 -31.93
N ALA A 54 -1.87 7.11 -32.16
CA ALA A 54 -1.15 6.21 -33.05
C ALA A 54 -1.25 4.74 -32.59
N PRO A 55 -1.18 3.76 -33.52
CA PRO A 55 -1.19 2.34 -33.17
C PRO A 55 -0.06 1.98 -32.20
N ARG A 56 -0.35 1.07 -31.26
CA ARG A 56 0.65 0.50 -30.36
C ARG A 56 1.44 -0.56 -31.13
N THR A 57 2.77 -0.50 -31.11
CA THR A 57 3.66 -1.40 -31.89
C THR A 57 4.62 -2.20 -31.02
N LYS A 58 4.64 -1.96 -29.71
CA LYS A 58 5.53 -2.63 -28.75
C LYS A 58 4.71 -3.29 -27.65
N THR A 59 5.21 -4.37 -27.08
CA THR A 59 4.60 -5.03 -25.92
C THR A 59 5.69 -5.36 -24.91
N CYS A 60 5.45 -4.98 -23.66
CA CYS A 60 6.39 -5.19 -22.57
C CYS A 60 5.66 -5.98 -21.48
N ILE A 61 6.01 -7.25 -21.36
CA ILE A 61 5.46 -8.12 -20.32
C ILE A 61 6.29 -7.89 -19.05
N VAL A 62 5.63 -7.65 -17.93
CA VAL A 62 6.31 -7.47 -16.64
C VAL A 62 6.38 -8.82 -15.94
N GLU A 63 7.60 -9.30 -15.70
CA GLU A 63 7.81 -10.48 -14.87
C GLU A 63 7.43 -10.16 -13.42
N ALA A 64 6.59 -11.01 -12.82
CA ALA A 64 6.28 -10.90 -11.41
C ALA A 64 7.51 -11.25 -10.56
N GLY A 65 7.74 -10.48 -9.50
CA GLY A 65 8.79 -10.75 -8.52
C GLY A 65 8.51 -12.00 -7.71
N ALA A 66 9.51 -12.40 -6.92
CA ALA A 66 9.37 -13.50 -5.98
C ALA A 66 8.32 -13.16 -4.89
N ALA A 67 7.82 -14.20 -4.22
CA ALA A 67 6.84 -14.05 -3.16
C ALA A 67 7.35 -13.09 -2.05
N GLY A 68 6.64 -11.98 -1.85
CA GLY A 68 6.99 -10.98 -0.84
C GLY A 68 7.85 -9.82 -1.34
N THR A 69 8.21 -9.79 -2.63
CA THR A 69 8.88 -8.65 -3.27
C THR A 69 7.87 -7.56 -3.65
N ASP A 70 8.31 -6.30 -3.66
CA ASP A 70 7.54 -5.16 -4.19
C ASP A 70 7.79 -5.03 -5.70
N ASP A 71 6.74 -5.22 -6.49
CA ASP A 71 6.77 -5.16 -7.96
C ASP A 71 6.55 -3.74 -8.49
N ALA A 72 6.15 -2.79 -7.64
CA ALA A 72 5.87 -1.41 -8.06
C ALA A 72 7.04 -0.75 -8.83
N PRO A 73 8.33 -0.92 -8.43
CA PRO A 73 9.45 -0.37 -9.19
C PRO A 73 9.59 -0.99 -10.59
N ALA A 74 9.36 -2.30 -10.72
CA ALA A 74 9.45 -3.01 -11.99
C ALA A 74 8.32 -2.58 -12.95
N ILE A 75 7.11 -2.45 -12.42
CA ILE A 75 5.94 -1.95 -13.17
C ILE A 75 6.16 -0.50 -13.62
N LEU A 76 6.66 0.38 -12.73
CA LEU A 76 6.95 1.77 -13.08
C LEU A 76 8.03 1.88 -14.16
N LYS A 77 9.07 1.05 -14.06
CA LYS A 77 10.11 0.96 -15.09
C LYS A 77 9.53 0.50 -16.42
N ALA A 78 8.66 -0.51 -16.42
CA ALA A 78 8.00 -0.97 -17.64
C ALA A 78 7.13 0.14 -18.28
N PHE A 79 6.41 0.94 -17.49
CA PHE A 79 5.68 2.10 -18.05
C PHE A 79 6.59 3.12 -18.72
N THR A 80 7.78 3.33 -18.18
CA THR A 80 8.76 4.27 -18.74
C THR A 80 9.37 3.70 -20.02
N ASP A 81 9.85 2.46 -19.98
CA ASP A 81 10.53 1.80 -21.10
C ASP A 81 9.57 1.48 -22.25
N CYS A 82 8.33 1.12 -21.94
CA CYS A 82 7.28 0.81 -22.92
C CYS A 82 6.51 2.05 -23.41
N ASN A 83 6.90 3.25 -22.98
CA ASN A 83 6.30 4.48 -23.48
C ASN A 83 6.53 4.64 -25.00
N HIS A 84 5.86 5.61 -25.63
CA HIS A 84 5.97 5.91 -27.07
C HIS A 84 5.43 4.80 -27.98
N GLY A 85 4.22 4.33 -27.68
CA GLY A 85 3.50 3.38 -28.52
C GLY A 85 3.64 1.92 -28.09
N GLY A 86 4.07 1.63 -26.86
CA GLY A 86 4.02 0.28 -26.31
C GLY A 86 2.82 0.00 -25.42
N THR A 87 2.56 -1.28 -25.19
CA THR A 87 1.56 -1.81 -24.25
C THR A 87 2.28 -2.57 -23.16
N VAL A 88 2.09 -2.17 -21.90
CA VAL A 88 2.54 -2.96 -20.75
C VAL A 88 1.51 -4.03 -20.46
N VAL A 89 1.95 -5.28 -20.31
CA VAL A 89 1.09 -6.43 -19.98
C VAL A 89 1.43 -6.92 -18.58
N LEU A 90 0.40 -7.01 -17.75
CA LEU A 90 0.43 -7.53 -16.39
C LEU A 90 -0.49 -8.75 -16.34
N ASP A 91 0.08 -9.95 -16.46
CA ASP A 91 -0.67 -11.21 -16.59
C ASP A 91 -0.55 -12.14 -15.37
N SER A 92 0.15 -11.66 -14.34
CA SER A 92 0.47 -12.40 -13.12
C SER A 92 -0.03 -11.67 -11.86
N THR A 93 0.25 -12.23 -10.68
CA THR A 93 -0.06 -11.55 -9.41
C THR A 93 1.13 -10.68 -9.00
N TYR A 94 0.90 -9.37 -8.88
CA TYR A 94 1.91 -8.40 -8.49
C TYR A 94 1.61 -7.86 -7.09
N LYS A 95 2.67 -7.60 -6.32
CA LYS A 95 2.58 -6.99 -4.99
C LYS A 95 3.07 -5.56 -5.03
N SER A 96 2.36 -4.67 -4.37
CA SER A 96 2.86 -3.32 -4.08
C SER A 96 3.01 -3.15 -2.58
N ALA A 97 4.21 -2.82 -2.13
CA ALA A 97 4.50 -2.65 -0.70
C ALA A 97 4.09 -1.28 -0.15
N ARG A 98 3.62 -0.36 -1.00
CA ARG A 98 3.24 1.00 -0.60
C ARG A 98 1.72 1.21 -0.68
N PRO A 99 1.09 1.75 0.38
CA PRO A 99 -0.27 2.25 0.27
C PRO A 99 -0.28 3.47 -0.66
N TRP A 100 -1.34 3.61 -1.47
CA TRP A 100 -1.60 4.82 -2.23
C TRP A 100 -2.01 5.93 -1.26
N THR A 101 -1.03 6.67 -0.76
CA THR A 101 -1.19 7.89 0.05
C THR A 101 -0.79 9.11 -0.75
#